data_AF-A0A8H3C9S6-F1
#
_entry.id   AF-A0A8H3C9S6-F1
#
_cell.length_a   1.000
_cell.length_b   1.000
_cell.length_c   1.000
_cell.angle_alpha   90.00
_cell.angle_beta   90.00
_cell.angle_gamma   90.00
#
_symmetry.space_group_name_H-M   'P 1'
#
loop_
_entity.id
_entity.type
_entity.pdbx_description
1 polymer ?
#
loop_
_entity_poly.entity_id
_entity_poly.type
_entity_poly.pdbx_seq_one_letter_code
_entity_poly.pdbx_strand_id
1 'polypeptide(L)'
;MAAEIQCLLSRIFIGPDKTIAICGSQIFTLNSQSGAVETSATVDSAEKNVSSVVRIAAVDGPYQHLVTSGDDKRLRVWRVLDLKELSCREIPKRANVLRLSQDGQTILVADKFGDIFSYPLVPPEPTQQPQATENAGSKSVAVAMHDNPHGTLILGHASIVTDFVLTHGEKQVISADRDEHVRVSWYPDGWDVDRYCLGHKKFVSALEIPLCAPSILISGGGDPELYIWEYKAGKNIARIPVWDHVHPLIKIKGGRRKSEKPQGKKNKQKATAESEDAEMASESGEEVLVVSKIRQVRFGEEDVVVFSAVGCSALFYFKWPSSLDFSAVEVHSLDMTNPVVDFTIVQDGTVWVSVDPTWSTAPGAISTTAPTDSRRVRRLVWKGSEIVEDDSESQLAHGLNQGCDVQGPASENNLGLYELLISLPKTAEFDDGADTPVPSDITSGPGLRASARQKAKEELEKRKALTQEAAQRATKQPRVEET
;
A
#
# COMPACT_ATOMS: atom_id res chain seq x y z
N MET A 1 32.17 16.68 4.53
CA MET A 1 31.08 16.91 3.57
C MET A 1 30.04 15.85 3.84
N ALA A 2 28.83 16.24 4.25
CA ALA A 2 27.73 15.29 4.35
C ALA A 2 27.46 14.76 2.94
N ALA A 3 27.37 13.44 2.77
CA ALA A 3 27.04 12.85 1.48
C ALA A 3 25.70 13.43 1.02
N GLU A 4 25.70 14.03 -0.17
CA GLU A 4 24.50 14.56 -0.82
C GLU A 4 23.60 13.36 -1.14
N ILE A 5 22.42 13.30 -0.51
CA ILE A 5 21.45 12.22 -0.75
C ILE A 5 20.44 12.75 -1.75
N GLN A 6 20.56 12.28 -2.98
CA GLN A 6 19.61 12.55 -4.04
C GLN A 6 18.28 11.84 -3.71
N CYS A 7 17.21 12.60 -3.52
CA CYS A 7 15.90 12.02 -3.18
C CYS A 7 15.38 11.13 -4.33
N LEU A 8 14.78 9.97 -4.00
CA LEU A 8 14.30 9.01 -5.01
C LEU A 8 12.98 9.45 -5.65
N LEU A 9 12.81 9.16 -6.94
CA LEU A 9 11.53 9.35 -7.63
C LEU A 9 10.56 8.26 -7.18
N SER A 10 9.57 8.64 -6.38
CA SER A 10 8.61 7.69 -5.80
C SER A 10 7.40 7.43 -6.70
N ARG A 11 7.02 8.44 -7.50
CA ARG A 11 5.88 8.40 -8.42
C ARG A 11 6.17 9.27 -9.63
N ILE A 12 5.73 8.81 -10.81
CA ILE A 12 5.78 9.56 -12.06
C ILE A 12 4.41 9.41 -12.73
N PHE A 13 3.83 10.53 -13.14
CA PHE A 13 2.64 10.58 -13.99
C PHE A 13 3.02 11.33 -15.26
N ILE A 14 2.72 10.77 -16.42
CA ILE A 14 3.06 11.38 -17.71
C ILE A 14 1.75 11.73 -18.39
N GLY A 15 1.49 13.03 -18.51
CA GLY A 15 0.38 13.58 -19.27
C GLY A 15 0.80 13.95 -20.68
N PRO A 16 -0.12 14.50 -21.48
CA PRO A 16 0.16 14.92 -22.86
C PRO A 16 1.17 16.07 -22.91
N ASP A 17 0.97 17.10 -22.08
CA ASP A 17 1.80 18.31 -22.08
C ASP A 17 2.69 18.44 -20.84
N LYS A 18 2.26 17.86 -19.71
CA LYS A 18 2.95 17.95 -18.41
C LYS A 18 3.20 16.58 -17.80
N THR A 19 4.40 16.38 -17.27
CA THR A 19 4.81 15.22 -16.49
C THR A 19 4.93 15.63 -15.03
N ILE A 20 4.34 14.87 -14.11
CA ILE A 20 4.43 15.08 -12.67
C ILE A 20 5.43 14.09 -12.11
N ALA A 21 6.38 14.58 -11.32
CA ALA A 21 7.40 13.78 -10.65
C ALA A 21 7.36 14.08 -9.14
N ILE A 22 7.34 13.03 -8.30
CA ILE A 22 7.26 13.17 -6.84
C ILE A 22 8.50 12.58 -6.17
N CYS A 23 9.23 13.41 -5.43
CA CYS A 23 10.46 13.09 -4.73
C CYS A 23 10.30 13.44 -3.24
N GLY A 24 9.96 12.46 -2.41
CA GLY A 24 9.75 12.72 -0.98
C GLY A 24 8.60 13.71 -0.74
N SER A 25 8.91 14.88 -0.20
CA SER A 25 7.95 15.98 0.02
C SER A 25 7.80 16.91 -1.19
N GLN A 26 8.66 16.81 -2.20
CA GLN A 26 8.65 17.69 -3.37
C GLN A 26 7.84 17.12 -4.51
N ILE A 27 7.07 18.00 -5.16
CA ILE A 27 6.31 17.73 -6.36
C ILE A 27 6.85 18.64 -7.47
N PHE A 28 7.16 18.06 -8.62
CA PHE A 28 7.62 18.78 -9.81
C PHE A 28 6.61 18.61 -10.95
N THR A 29 6.44 19.65 -11.76
CA THR A 29 5.91 19.51 -13.12
C THR A 29 6.97 19.82 -14.14
N LEU A 30 7.11 18.95 -15.12
CA LEU A 30 7.99 19.08 -16.26
C LEU A 30 7.16 19.19 -17.52
N ASN A 31 7.68 19.85 -18.54
CA ASN A 31 7.14 19.76 -19.87
C ASN A 31 7.35 18.33 -20.40
N SER A 32 6.28 17.66 -20.86
CA SER A 32 6.37 16.26 -21.33
C SER A 32 7.21 16.09 -22.58
N GLN A 33 7.35 17.14 -23.40
CA GLN A 33 8.12 17.09 -24.64
C GLN A 33 9.58 17.47 -24.41
N SER A 34 9.84 18.62 -23.76
CA SER A 34 11.20 19.12 -23.58
C SER A 34 11.91 18.59 -22.34
N GLY A 35 11.19 17.98 -21.40
CA GLY A 35 11.73 17.55 -20.11
C GLY A 35 12.18 18.68 -19.19
N ALA A 36 11.94 19.95 -19.56
CA ALA A 36 12.29 21.07 -18.70
C ALA A 36 11.37 21.12 -17.48
N VAL A 37 11.93 21.31 -16.28
CA VAL A 37 11.15 21.58 -15.07
C VAL A 37 10.48 22.95 -15.20
N GLU A 38 9.16 22.98 -15.13
CA GLU A 38 8.35 24.20 -15.26
C GLU A 38 7.96 24.77 -13.90
N THR A 39 7.66 23.91 -12.92
CA THR A 39 7.24 24.35 -11.59
C THR A 39 7.54 23.28 -10.54
N SER A 40 7.66 23.69 -9.29
CA SER A 40 7.80 22.80 -8.14
C SER A 40 7.02 23.32 -6.93
N ALA A 41 6.57 22.40 -6.09
CA ALA A 41 5.91 22.69 -4.83
C ALA A 41 6.40 21.73 -3.75
N THR A 42 6.62 22.26 -2.54
CA THR A 42 6.97 21.47 -1.37
C THR A 42 5.73 21.21 -0.54
N VAL A 43 5.51 19.96 -0.17
CA VAL A 43 4.51 19.59 0.83
C VAL A 43 5.12 19.83 2.20
N ASP A 44 4.49 20.72 2.98
CA ASP A 44 4.88 20.97 4.35
C ASP A 44 3.83 20.40 5.32
N SER A 45 4.31 19.65 6.32
CA SER A 45 3.49 19.25 7.47
C SER A 45 3.39 20.42 8.45
N ALA A 46 2.16 20.81 8.80
CA ALA A 46 1.90 21.77 9.87
C ALA A 46 2.25 21.22 11.27
N GLU A 47 2.32 19.90 11.41
CA GLU A 47 2.58 19.22 12.68
C GLU A 47 4.08 18.98 12.89
N LYS A 48 4.57 19.37 14.07
CA LYS A 48 5.97 19.14 14.47
C LYS A 48 6.24 17.64 14.57
N ASN A 49 7.36 17.20 13.97
CA ASN A 49 7.84 15.81 13.96
C ASN A 49 7.01 14.82 13.11
N VAL A 50 6.11 15.30 12.25
CA VAL A 50 5.44 14.45 11.26
C VAL A 50 6.15 14.62 9.91
N SER A 51 6.39 13.51 9.23
CA SER A 51 7.04 13.51 7.91
C SER A 51 6.15 14.16 6.87
N SER A 52 6.70 15.07 6.08
CA SER A 52 6.00 15.69 4.94
C SER A 52 6.08 14.88 3.65
N VAL A 53 6.58 13.64 3.70
CA VAL A 53 6.73 12.78 2.52
C VAL A 53 5.36 12.45 1.93
N VAL A 54 5.22 12.67 0.63
CA VAL A 54 4.07 12.21 -0.15
C VAL A 54 4.17 10.69 -0.31
N ARG A 55 3.20 9.96 0.22
CA ARG A 55 3.20 8.48 0.21
C ARG A 55 2.39 7.93 -0.95
N ILE A 56 1.28 8.58 -1.27
CA ILE A 56 0.36 8.18 -2.33
C ILE A 56 -0.11 9.40 -3.11
N ALA A 57 -0.37 9.17 -4.39
CA ALA A 57 -0.85 10.20 -5.30
C ALA A 57 -1.70 9.58 -6.41
N ALA A 58 -2.62 10.38 -6.97
CA ALA A 58 -3.33 10.07 -8.20
C ALA A 58 -3.59 11.35 -9.00
N VAL A 59 -3.74 11.20 -10.31
CA VAL A 59 -4.07 12.28 -11.25
C VAL A 59 -5.41 11.98 -11.90
N ASP A 60 -6.23 12.99 -12.09
CA ASP A 60 -7.54 12.84 -12.74
C ASP A 60 -7.41 12.56 -14.25
N GLY A 61 -8.46 12.00 -14.85
CA GLY A 61 -8.49 11.65 -16.27
C GLY A 61 -8.18 12.84 -17.20
N PRO A 62 -8.75 14.05 -16.96
CA PRO A 62 -8.41 15.26 -17.70
C PRO A 62 -7.00 15.82 -17.47
N TYR A 63 -6.24 15.27 -16.52
CA TYR A 63 -4.89 15.71 -16.17
C TYR A 63 -4.81 17.16 -15.66
N GLN A 64 -5.86 17.61 -14.95
CA GLN A 64 -5.97 18.95 -14.38
C GLN A 64 -5.65 18.99 -12.89
N HIS A 65 -5.87 17.88 -12.19
CA HIS A 65 -5.76 17.79 -10.74
C HIS A 65 -4.88 16.63 -10.31
N LEU A 66 -3.94 16.93 -9.41
CA LEU A 66 -3.16 15.95 -8.68
C LEU A 66 -3.71 15.88 -7.26
N VAL A 67 -3.94 14.67 -6.76
CA VAL A 67 -4.33 14.43 -5.37
C VAL A 67 -3.19 13.72 -4.66
N THR A 68 -2.79 14.21 -3.48
CA THR A 68 -1.73 13.60 -2.68
C THR A 68 -2.14 13.40 -1.23
N SER A 69 -1.50 12.42 -0.57
CA SER A 69 -1.60 12.22 0.88
C SER A 69 -0.29 11.67 1.44
N GLY A 70 0.05 12.04 2.67
CA GLY A 70 1.26 11.63 3.38
C GLY A 70 1.01 11.15 4.80
N ASP A 71 2.08 11.19 5.61
CA ASP A 71 2.04 10.82 7.04
C ASP A 71 1.31 11.85 7.92
N ASP A 72 1.14 13.07 7.39
CA ASP A 72 0.39 14.17 8.00
C ASP A 72 -1.14 13.99 7.98
N LYS A 73 -1.63 12.88 7.38
CA LYS A 73 -3.05 12.56 7.25
C LYS A 73 -3.84 13.71 6.62
N ARG A 74 -3.22 14.39 5.66
CA ARG A 74 -3.91 15.41 4.86
C ARG A 74 -4.12 14.93 3.45
N LEU A 75 -5.34 15.10 2.98
CA LEU A 75 -5.70 14.94 1.58
C LEU A 75 -5.58 16.30 0.89
N ARG A 76 -4.62 16.44 -0.01
CA ARG A 76 -4.35 17.67 -0.77
C ARG A 76 -4.77 17.52 -2.22
N VAL A 77 -5.37 18.55 -2.79
CA VAL A 77 -5.70 18.65 -4.21
C VAL A 77 -4.93 19.82 -4.79
N TRP A 78 -4.17 19.55 -5.84
CA TRP A 78 -3.30 20.51 -6.51
C TRP A 78 -3.79 20.69 -7.93
N ARG A 79 -3.69 21.92 -8.45
CA ARG A 79 -3.85 22.17 -9.87
C ARG A 79 -2.54 21.82 -10.58
N VAL A 80 -2.60 20.97 -11.60
CA VAL A 80 -1.39 20.51 -12.31
C VAL A 80 -0.69 21.64 -13.08
N LEU A 81 -1.44 22.64 -13.54
CA LEU A 81 -0.88 23.75 -14.35
C LEU A 81 0.24 24.50 -13.63
N ASP A 82 0.03 24.84 -12.36
CA ASP A 82 0.86 25.76 -11.55
C ASP A 82 1.24 25.18 -10.17
N LEU A 83 0.89 23.92 -9.89
CA LEU A 83 0.96 23.28 -8.57
C LEU A 83 0.35 24.13 -7.44
N LYS A 84 -0.69 24.92 -7.75
CA LYS A 84 -1.44 25.61 -6.71
C LYS A 84 -2.26 24.61 -5.90
N GLU A 85 -2.05 24.58 -4.58
CA GLU A 85 -2.94 23.85 -3.67
C GLU A 85 -4.35 24.46 -3.72
N LEU A 86 -5.32 23.67 -4.16
CA LEU A 86 -6.73 24.05 -4.26
C LEU A 86 -7.51 23.69 -2.98
N SER A 87 -7.16 22.58 -2.35
CA SER A 87 -7.75 22.19 -1.08
C SER A 87 -6.80 21.32 -0.25
N CYS A 88 -6.96 21.40 1.06
CA CYS A 88 -6.27 20.59 2.05
C CYS A 88 -7.28 20.22 3.14
N ARG A 89 -7.48 18.92 3.34
CA ARG A 89 -8.45 18.38 4.31
C ARG A 89 -7.78 17.35 5.20
N GLU A 90 -8.16 17.35 6.47
CA GLU A 90 -7.74 16.28 7.38
C GLU A 90 -8.55 15.02 7.10
N ILE A 91 -7.87 13.87 7.14
CA ILE A 91 -8.52 12.56 7.11
C ILE A 91 -8.25 11.83 8.44
N PRO A 92 -9.21 11.06 8.98
CA PRO A 92 -9.10 10.50 10.33
C PRO A 92 -7.88 9.58 10.54
N LYS A 93 -7.46 8.89 9.48
CA LYS A 93 -6.37 7.92 9.45
C LYS A 93 -5.53 8.14 8.21
N ARG A 94 -4.26 7.72 8.27
CA ARG A 94 -3.35 7.78 7.12
C ARG A 94 -3.93 6.96 5.97
N ALA A 95 -3.97 7.58 4.79
CA ALA A 95 -4.39 6.93 3.57
C ALA A 95 -3.40 5.83 3.16
N ASN A 96 -3.92 4.67 2.78
CA ASN A 96 -3.16 3.54 2.29
C ASN A 96 -3.33 3.36 0.77
N VAL A 97 -4.54 3.58 0.25
CA VAL A 97 -4.86 3.49 -1.18
C VAL A 97 -5.66 4.72 -1.58
N LEU A 98 -5.36 5.28 -2.76
CA LEU A 98 -6.04 6.45 -3.30
C LEU A 98 -6.39 6.21 -4.78
N ARG A 99 -7.64 6.51 -5.13
CA ARG A 99 -8.18 6.44 -6.49
C ARG A 99 -9.09 7.65 -6.75
N LEU A 100 -9.25 8.00 -8.02
CA LEU A 100 -10.24 8.97 -8.47
C LEU A 100 -11.33 8.23 -9.24
N SER A 101 -12.56 8.71 -9.15
CA SER A 101 -13.63 8.26 -10.01
C SER A 101 -13.38 8.63 -11.47
N GLN A 102 -14.04 7.93 -12.39
CA GLN A 102 -13.92 8.10 -13.84
C GLN A 102 -14.33 9.51 -14.29
N ASP A 103 -15.30 10.13 -13.61
CA ASP A 103 -15.71 11.52 -13.84
C ASP A 103 -14.73 12.57 -13.25
N GLY A 104 -13.73 12.12 -12.49
CA GLY A 104 -12.75 12.95 -11.80
C GLY A 104 -13.33 13.78 -10.65
N GLN A 105 -14.58 13.58 -10.25
CA GLN A 105 -15.25 14.41 -9.24
C GLN A 105 -15.15 13.84 -7.83
N THR A 106 -14.83 12.56 -7.68
CA THR A 106 -14.78 11.87 -6.39
C THR A 106 -13.40 11.27 -6.16
N ILE A 107 -12.84 11.55 -4.98
CA ILE A 107 -11.65 10.92 -4.45
C ILE A 107 -12.07 9.76 -3.55
N LEU A 108 -11.54 8.58 -3.77
CA LEU A 108 -11.70 7.43 -2.91
C LEU A 108 -10.40 7.15 -2.16
N VAL A 109 -10.51 7.00 -0.85
CA VAL A 109 -9.36 6.75 0.04
C VAL A 109 -9.66 5.53 0.90
N ALA A 110 -8.84 4.50 0.77
CA ALA A 110 -8.77 3.44 1.77
C ALA A 110 -7.76 3.83 2.84
N ASP A 111 -8.14 3.74 4.10
CA ASP A 111 -7.29 4.11 5.23
C ASP A 111 -6.58 2.91 5.87
N LYS A 112 -5.67 3.20 6.81
CA LYS A 112 -4.89 2.16 7.50
C LYS A 112 -5.71 1.32 8.48
N PHE A 113 -6.98 1.65 8.75
CA PHE A 113 -7.87 0.89 9.62
C PHE A 113 -8.80 -0.05 8.84
N GLY A 114 -8.84 0.07 7.51
CA GLY A 114 -9.63 -0.80 6.64
C GLY A 114 -10.86 -0.15 6.06
N ASP A 115 -11.06 1.16 6.30
CA ASP A 115 -12.23 1.89 5.82
C ASP A 115 -11.95 2.55 4.47
N ILE A 116 -12.92 2.50 3.56
CA ILE A 116 -12.90 3.24 2.29
C ILE A 116 -13.90 4.39 2.40
N PHE A 117 -13.41 5.61 2.21
CA PHE A 117 -14.20 6.83 2.21
C PHE A 117 -14.22 7.48 0.83
N SER A 118 -15.30 8.18 0.51
CA SER A 118 -15.40 9.09 -0.63
C SER A 118 -15.34 10.55 -0.19
N TYR A 119 -14.68 11.38 -1.00
CA TYR A 119 -14.54 12.82 -0.80
C TYR A 119 -14.77 13.51 -2.15
N PRO A 120 -15.44 14.67 -2.20
CA PRO A 120 -15.49 15.44 -3.44
C PRO A 120 -14.09 15.95 -3.81
N LEU A 121 -13.76 16.01 -5.11
CA LEU A 121 -12.48 16.54 -5.60
C LEU A 121 -12.31 17.98 -5.15
N VAL A 122 -13.29 18.82 -5.44
CA VAL A 122 -13.38 20.20 -4.95
C VAL A 122 -14.44 20.23 -3.85
N PRO A 123 -14.07 20.57 -2.59
CA PRO A 123 -15.04 20.71 -1.53
C PRO A 123 -16.08 21.78 -1.89
N PRO A 124 -17.37 21.57 -1.58
CA PRO A 124 -18.34 22.66 -1.68
C PRO A 124 -17.88 23.81 -0.77
N GLU A 125 -18.14 25.05 -1.19
CA GLU A 125 -17.90 26.21 -0.34
C GLU A 125 -18.57 25.97 1.02
N PRO A 126 -17.94 26.39 2.15
CA PRO A 126 -18.58 26.32 3.44
C PRO A 126 -19.83 27.19 3.41
N THR A 127 -20.97 26.59 3.08
CA THR A 127 -22.27 27.16 3.37
C THR A 127 -22.27 27.43 4.85
N GLN A 128 -22.62 28.65 5.26
CA GLN A 128 -22.75 29.04 6.66
C GLN A 128 -23.67 28.02 7.33
N GLN A 129 -23.09 26.99 7.94
CA GLN A 129 -23.85 26.04 8.74
C GLN A 129 -24.45 26.86 9.87
N PRO A 130 -25.76 26.71 10.17
CA PRO A 130 -26.32 27.29 11.38
C PRO A 130 -25.44 26.82 12.54
N GLN A 131 -24.96 27.79 13.32
CA GLN A 131 -24.14 27.60 14.50
C GLN A 131 -24.63 26.36 15.25
N ALA A 132 -23.74 25.41 15.50
CA ALA A 132 -24.00 24.31 16.41
C ALA A 132 -24.56 24.92 17.70
N THR A 133 -25.85 24.71 17.95
CA THR A 133 -26.44 25.04 19.23
C THR A 133 -25.78 24.11 20.24
N GLU A 134 -24.81 24.65 20.97
CA GLU A 134 -24.32 24.11 22.22
C GLU A 134 -25.48 24.04 23.21
N ASN A 135 -26.31 23.00 23.12
CA ASN A 135 -27.31 22.66 24.13
C ASN A 135 -27.83 21.24 23.91
N ALA A 136 -27.22 20.28 24.61
CA ALA A 136 -27.89 19.32 25.49
C ALA A 136 -26.98 18.13 25.77
N GLY A 137 -26.70 17.88 27.05
CA GLY A 137 -25.90 16.76 27.48
C GLY A 137 -26.56 15.42 27.17
N SER A 138 -25.90 14.65 26.32
CA SER A 138 -25.92 13.19 26.37
C SER A 138 -24.54 12.68 25.96
N LYS A 139 -23.66 12.52 26.96
CA LYS A 139 -22.47 11.66 26.82
C LYS A 139 -22.95 10.21 26.68
N SER A 140 -23.39 9.81 25.49
CA SER A 140 -23.54 8.39 25.14
C SER A 140 -22.24 7.87 24.56
N VAL A 141 -21.47 7.26 25.44
CA VAL A 141 -20.61 6.07 25.25
C VAL A 141 -20.67 5.43 23.84
N ALA A 142 -19.92 5.99 22.89
CA ALA A 142 -19.22 5.31 21.80
C ALA A 142 -18.36 6.37 21.08
N VAL A 143 -17.05 6.28 21.19
CA VAL A 143 -16.14 6.98 20.26
C VAL A 143 -16.33 6.27 18.92
N ALA A 144 -17.20 6.80 18.05
CA ALA A 144 -17.52 6.16 16.79
C ALA A 144 -16.31 6.26 15.85
N MET A 145 -15.79 5.11 15.42
CA MET A 145 -14.62 5.01 14.52
C MET A 145 -14.83 5.63 13.14
N HIS A 146 -16.05 6.06 12.81
CA HIS A 146 -16.47 6.55 11.49
C HIS A 146 -16.75 8.05 11.44
N ASP A 147 -16.43 8.83 12.48
CA ASP A 147 -16.55 10.30 12.42
C ASP A 147 -15.50 10.87 11.46
N ASN A 148 -15.96 11.25 10.27
CA ASN A 148 -15.15 11.91 9.25
C ASN A 148 -15.91 13.13 8.72
N PRO A 149 -15.56 14.36 9.14
CA PRO A 149 -16.33 15.55 8.80
C PRO A 149 -16.26 15.91 7.31
N HIS A 150 -15.34 15.32 6.55
CA HIS A 150 -15.07 15.69 5.15
C HIS A 150 -15.37 14.58 4.15
N GLY A 151 -15.68 13.36 4.59
CA GLY A 151 -15.86 12.22 3.71
C GLY A 151 -17.00 11.30 4.14
N THR A 152 -17.54 10.57 3.16
CA THR A 152 -18.63 9.61 3.37
C THR A 152 -18.05 8.20 3.39
N LEU A 153 -18.33 7.42 4.43
CA LEU A 153 -17.92 6.01 4.49
C LEU A 153 -18.64 5.22 3.40
N ILE A 154 -17.88 4.48 2.59
CA ILE A 154 -18.41 3.57 1.56
C ILE A 154 -18.49 2.15 2.12
N LEU A 155 -17.39 1.64 2.67
CA LEU A 155 -17.31 0.32 3.27
C LEU A 155 -16.14 0.23 4.27
N GLY A 156 -16.13 -0.82 5.09
CA GLY A 156 -15.02 -1.15 6.01
C GLY A 156 -14.62 -2.62 5.95
N HIS A 157 -13.34 -2.87 6.17
CA HIS A 157 -12.75 -4.19 6.45
C HIS A 157 -12.32 -4.25 7.93
N ALA A 158 -12.27 -5.46 8.49
CA ALA A 158 -11.66 -5.66 9.81
C ALA A 158 -10.12 -5.67 9.78
N SER A 159 -9.56 -5.70 8.57
CA SER A 159 -8.13 -5.69 8.28
C SER A 159 -7.75 -4.50 7.41
N ILE A 160 -6.46 -4.24 7.27
CA ILE A 160 -5.96 -3.14 6.43
C ILE A 160 -6.32 -3.43 4.98
N VAL A 161 -7.10 -2.53 4.36
CA VAL A 161 -7.32 -2.54 2.91
C VAL A 161 -6.02 -2.18 2.22
N THR A 162 -5.50 -3.10 1.43
CA THR A 162 -4.18 -3.01 0.78
C THR A 162 -4.27 -2.50 -0.66
N ASP A 163 -5.37 -2.80 -1.36
CA ASP A 163 -5.69 -2.23 -2.66
C ASP A 163 -7.21 -2.25 -2.90
N PHE A 164 -7.70 -1.40 -3.80
CA PHE A 164 -9.05 -1.50 -4.33
C PHE A 164 -9.13 -0.93 -5.75
N VAL A 165 -10.10 -1.43 -6.51
CA VAL A 165 -10.41 -1.01 -7.88
C VAL A 165 -11.90 -0.80 -8.04
N LEU A 166 -12.27 0.16 -8.90
CA LEU A 166 -13.64 0.32 -9.36
C LEU A 166 -13.83 -0.46 -10.66
N THR A 167 -14.97 -1.13 -10.77
CA THR A 167 -15.37 -1.80 -12.02
C THR A 167 -15.67 -0.78 -13.13
N HIS A 168 -15.65 -1.21 -14.40
CA HIS A 168 -15.99 -0.35 -15.51
C HIS A 168 -17.41 0.22 -15.37
N GLY A 169 -17.54 1.54 -15.46
CA GLY A 169 -18.80 2.25 -15.19
C GLY A 169 -19.16 2.35 -13.70
N GLU A 170 -18.22 2.05 -12.81
CA GLU A 170 -18.25 2.34 -11.37
C GLU A 170 -19.47 1.78 -10.63
N LYS A 171 -19.91 0.57 -10.99
CA LYS A 171 -21.08 -0.06 -10.34
C LYS A 171 -20.72 -0.80 -9.05
N GLN A 172 -19.49 -1.29 -8.97
CA GLN A 172 -18.96 -2.09 -7.88
C GLN A 172 -17.53 -1.65 -7.55
N VAL A 173 -17.20 -1.75 -6.26
CA VAL A 173 -15.84 -1.65 -5.73
C VAL A 173 -15.35 -3.05 -5.37
N ILE A 174 -14.13 -3.38 -5.82
CA ILE A 174 -13.45 -4.61 -5.43
C ILE A 174 -12.27 -4.23 -4.54
N SER A 175 -12.28 -4.70 -3.30
CA SER A 175 -11.27 -4.37 -2.29
C SER A 175 -10.53 -5.61 -1.82
N ALA A 176 -9.22 -5.45 -1.60
CA ALA A 176 -8.31 -6.46 -1.09
C ALA A 176 -7.78 -6.05 0.28
N ASP A 177 -7.48 -7.04 1.14
CA ASP A 177 -6.92 -6.77 2.46
C ASP A 177 -5.73 -7.68 2.84
N ARG A 178 -5.14 -7.35 3.99
CA ARG A 178 -4.00 -8.08 4.58
C ARG A 178 -4.37 -9.49 5.06
N ASP A 179 -5.66 -9.77 5.27
CA ASP A 179 -6.18 -11.06 5.73
C ASP A 179 -6.78 -11.88 4.59
N GLU A 180 -6.20 -11.76 3.39
CA GLU A 180 -6.45 -12.63 2.22
C GLU A 180 -7.78 -12.37 1.49
N HIS A 181 -8.63 -11.46 1.97
CA HIS A 181 -9.93 -11.25 1.34
C HIS A 181 -9.79 -10.42 0.08
N VAL A 182 -10.49 -10.87 -0.96
CA VAL A 182 -10.88 -10.06 -2.12
C VAL A 182 -12.40 -9.99 -2.11
N ARG A 183 -12.96 -8.81 -1.82
CA ARG A 183 -14.40 -8.57 -1.64
C ARG A 183 -14.95 -7.72 -2.78
N VAL A 184 -16.07 -8.14 -3.35
CA VAL A 184 -16.83 -7.38 -4.35
C VAL A 184 -18.07 -6.81 -3.67
N SER A 185 -18.20 -5.48 -3.65
CA SER A 185 -19.34 -4.77 -3.04
C SER A 185 -19.92 -3.77 -4.04
N TRP A 186 -21.19 -3.38 -3.88
CA TRP A 186 -21.80 -2.34 -4.70
C TRP A 186 -21.15 -0.98 -4.44
N TYR A 187 -21.24 -0.07 -5.41
CA TYR A 187 -20.80 1.30 -5.27
C TYR A 187 -21.92 2.26 -5.71
N PRO A 188 -22.23 3.32 -4.93
CA PRO A 188 -21.57 3.74 -3.68
C PRO A 188 -22.02 2.98 -2.43
N ASP A 189 -23.01 2.09 -2.53
CA ASP A 189 -23.56 1.30 -1.41
C ASP A 189 -22.65 0.14 -0.99
N GLY A 190 -21.41 0.45 -0.58
CA GLY A 190 -20.39 -0.56 -0.26
C GLY A 190 -20.67 -1.43 0.96
N TRP A 191 -21.72 -1.10 1.73
CA TRP A 191 -22.26 -1.94 2.78
C TRP A 191 -23.00 -3.17 2.23
N ASP A 192 -23.45 -3.13 0.98
CA ASP A 192 -24.05 -4.26 0.27
C ASP A 192 -22.96 -5.07 -0.44
N VAL A 193 -22.55 -6.16 0.21
CA VAL A 193 -21.52 -7.09 -0.28
C VAL A 193 -22.15 -8.08 -1.23
N ASP A 194 -21.75 -8.05 -2.50
CA ASP A 194 -22.20 -9.00 -3.52
C ASP A 194 -21.56 -10.38 -3.31
N ARG A 195 -20.22 -10.45 -3.19
CA ARG A 195 -19.50 -11.72 -3.02
C ARG A 195 -18.02 -11.56 -2.63
N TYR A 196 -17.35 -12.70 -2.49
CA TYR A 196 -15.91 -12.82 -2.28
C TYR A 196 -15.25 -13.69 -3.35
N CYS A 197 -14.01 -13.36 -3.72
CA CYS A 197 -13.12 -14.19 -4.51
C CYS A 197 -12.17 -14.95 -3.55
N LEU A 198 -12.55 -16.16 -3.15
CA LEU A 198 -11.85 -16.94 -2.12
C LEU A 198 -10.75 -17.83 -2.73
N GLY A 199 -9.53 -17.77 -2.19
CA GLY A 199 -8.45 -18.68 -2.57
C GLY A 199 -7.03 -18.26 -2.19
N HIS A 200 -6.79 -16.96 -2.02
CA HIS A 200 -5.52 -16.46 -1.47
C HIS A 200 -5.23 -17.06 -0.09
N LYS A 201 -3.95 -17.34 0.19
CA LYS A 201 -3.47 -17.88 1.48
C LYS A 201 -2.52 -16.92 2.20
N LYS A 202 -2.14 -15.83 1.53
CA LYS A 202 -1.39 -14.71 2.09
C LYS A 202 -2.10 -13.41 1.74
N PHE A 203 -1.66 -12.31 2.34
CA PHE A 203 -2.19 -10.98 2.05
C PHE A 203 -2.26 -10.71 0.54
N VAL A 204 -3.28 -9.99 0.11
CA VAL A 204 -3.40 -9.49 -1.27
C VAL A 204 -2.91 -8.04 -1.25
N SER A 205 -2.17 -7.58 -2.25
CA SER A 205 -1.63 -6.21 -2.27
C SER A 205 -1.69 -5.49 -3.62
N ALA A 206 -2.13 -6.19 -4.67
CA ALA A 206 -2.35 -5.57 -5.98
C ALA A 206 -3.59 -6.18 -6.63
N LEU A 207 -4.45 -5.30 -7.16
CA LEU A 207 -5.63 -5.63 -7.96
C LEU A 207 -5.58 -4.91 -9.30
N GLU A 208 -6.04 -5.59 -10.35
CA GLU A 208 -6.19 -5.02 -11.70
C GLU A 208 -7.40 -5.61 -12.42
N ILE A 209 -8.22 -4.76 -13.03
CA ILE A 209 -9.26 -5.16 -14.00
C ILE A 209 -8.73 -4.82 -15.40
N PRO A 210 -8.34 -5.80 -16.22
CA PRO A 210 -7.83 -5.55 -17.56
C PRO A 210 -8.89 -4.89 -18.45
N LEU A 211 -8.51 -3.86 -19.22
CA LEU A 211 -9.44 -3.18 -20.13
C LEU A 211 -9.93 -4.10 -21.25
N CYS A 212 -9.09 -5.05 -21.68
CA CYS A 212 -9.44 -6.07 -22.67
C CYS A 212 -10.42 -7.13 -22.14
N ALA A 213 -10.59 -7.24 -20.82
CA ALA A 213 -11.44 -8.24 -20.19
C ALA A 213 -12.11 -7.71 -18.90
N PRO A 214 -13.10 -6.79 -18.99
CA PRO A 214 -13.67 -6.08 -17.85
C PRO A 214 -14.51 -6.95 -16.88
N SER A 215 -14.74 -8.23 -17.20
CA SER A 215 -15.33 -9.24 -16.30
C SER A 215 -14.29 -10.05 -15.52
N ILE A 216 -13.01 -9.81 -15.78
CA ILE A 216 -11.89 -10.51 -15.16
C ILE A 216 -11.19 -9.59 -14.16
N LEU A 217 -10.74 -10.17 -13.06
CA LEU A 217 -9.89 -9.53 -12.07
C LEU A 217 -8.58 -10.30 -11.97
N ILE A 218 -7.46 -9.59 -11.93
CA ILE A 218 -6.16 -10.13 -11.55
C ILE A 218 -5.87 -9.67 -10.13
N SER A 219 -5.44 -10.58 -9.27
CA SER A 219 -4.94 -10.26 -7.95
C SER A 219 -3.59 -10.89 -7.67
N GLY A 220 -2.75 -10.16 -6.95
CA GLY A 220 -1.44 -10.61 -6.51
C GLY A 220 -1.11 -10.08 -5.11
N GLY A 221 -0.19 -10.74 -4.43
CA GLY A 221 0.21 -10.32 -3.09
C GLY A 221 1.37 -11.15 -2.55
N GLY A 222 1.15 -11.82 -1.42
CA GLY A 222 2.14 -12.68 -0.79
C GLY A 222 2.17 -14.12 -1.31
N ASP A 223 1.12 -14.56 -2.01
CA ASP A 223 1.05 -15.87 -2.65
C ASP A 223 2.08 -16.00 -3.78
N PRO A 224 2.64 -17.21 -4.04
CA PRO A 224 3.65 -17.44 -5.10
C PRO A 224 3.08 -17.33 -6.53
N GLU A 225 1.81 -16.98 -6.67
CA GLU A 225 1.04 -16.97 -7.91
C GLU A 225 0.19 -15.70 -8.01
N LEU A 226 -0.07 -15.26 -9.24
CA LEU A 226 -1.17 -14.34 -9.54
C LEU A 226 -2.46 -15.13 -9.75
N TYR A 227 -3.57 -14.63 -9.24
CA TYR A 227 -4.87 -15.26 -9.38
C TYR A 227 -5.71 -14.51 -10.42
N ILE A 228 -6.32 -15.27 -11.32
CA ILE A 228 -7.25 -14.75 -12.33
C ILE A 228 -8.66 -15.17 -11.95
N TRP A 229 -9.56 -14.20 -11.83
CA TRP A 229 -10.92 -14.42 -11.37
C TRP A 229 -11.93 -13.98 -12.41
N GLU A 230 -12.95 -14.80 -12.61
CA GLU A 230 -14.25 -14.29 -13.05
C GLU A 230 -14.94 -13.70 -11.81
N TYR A 231 -14.65 -12.44 -11.51
CA TYR A 231 -15.02 -11.84 -10.22
C TYR A 231 -16.54 -11.75 -10.04
N LYS A 232 -17.31 -11.66 -11.13
CA LYS A 232 -18.78 -11.68 -11.09
C LYS A 232 -19.36 -13.04 -10.75
N ALA A 233 -18.58 -14.11 -10.87
CA ALA A 233 -18.94 -15.45 -10.43
C ALA A 233 -18.26 -15.83 -9.10
N GLY A 234 -17.28 -15.02 -8.63
CA GLY A 234 -16.43 -15.37 -7.49
C GLY A 234 -15.52 -16.57 -7.76
N LYS A 235 -15.29 -16.91 -9.04
CA LYS A 235 -14.60 -18.14 -9.45
C LYS A 235 -13.15 -17.84 -9.84
N ASN A 236 -12.21 -18.57 -9.26
CA ASN A 236 -10.83 -18.61 -9.75
C ASN A 236 -10.80 -19.41 -11.07
N ILE A 237 -10.33 -18.80 -12.15
CA ILE A 237 -10.23 -19.44 -13.46
C ILE A 237 -8.80 -19.88 -13.79
N ALA A 238 -7.79 -19.22 -13.21
CA ALA A 238 -6.40 -19.60 -13.37
C ALA A 238 -5.52 -19.09 -12.21
N ARG A 239 -4.35 -19.72 -12.07
CA ARG A 239 -3.25 -19.32 -11.20
C ARG A 239 -1.98 -19.31 -12.04
N ILE A 240 -1.27 -18.19 -12.04
CA ILE A 240 -0.04 -18.00 -12.82
C ILE A 240 1.14 -18.01 -11.84
N PRO A 241 1.99 -19.05 -11.83
CA PRO A 241 3.17 -19.10 -10.97
C PRO A 241 4.16 -17.99 -11.31
N VAL A 242 4.54 -17.19 -10.32
CA VAL A 242 5.48 -16.07 -10.49
C VAL A 242 6.73 -16.20 -9.65
N TRP A 243 6.71 -17.02 -8.59
CA TRP A 243 7.82 -17.14 -7.65
C TRP A 243 9.16 -17.46 -8.31
N ASP A 244 9.23 -18.46 -9.20
CA ASP A 244 10.50 -18.87 -9.82
C ASP A 244 11.11 -17.78 -10.73
N HIS A 245 10.29 -16.86 -11.24
CA HIS A 245 10.74 -15.70 -12.02
C HIS A 245 11.17 -14.56 -11.11
N VAL A 246 10.45 -14.34 -10.00
CA VAL A 246 10.68 -13.21 -9.08
C VAL A 246 11.86 -13.44 -8.14
N HIS A 247 11.95 -14.63 -7.56
CA HIS A 247 12.91 -14.99 -6.52
C HIS A 247 14.38 -14.71 -6.90
N PRO A 248 14.87 -15.07 -8.11
CA PRO A 248 16.26 -14.79 -8.51
C PRO A 248 16.62 -13.30 -8.57
N LEU A 249 15.61 -12.43 -8.67
CA LEU A 249 15.75 -10.99 -8.89
C LEU A 249 15.43 -10.17 -7.62
N ILE A 250 15.18 -10.83 -6.48
CA ILE A 250 15.05 -10.17 -5.17
C ILE A 250 16.42 -9.63 -4.74
N LYS A 251 16.50 -8.30 -4.59
CA LYS A 251 17.71 -7.59 -4.10
C LYS A 251 17.61 -7.18 -2.64
N ILE A 252 16.39 -6.99 -2.14
CA ILE A 252 16.13 -6.51 -0.78
C ILE A 252 15.20 -7.48 -0.08
N LYS A 253 15.67 -8.02 1.06
CA LYS A 253 14.93 -9.01 1.85
C LYS A 253 14.25 -8.34 3.04
N GLY A 254 13.03 -8.79 3.37
CA GLY A 254 12.33 -8.35 4.58
C GLY A 254 13.05 -8.84 5.84
N GLY A 255 13.55 -7.92 6.67
CA GLY A 255 14.16 -8.29 7.95
C GLY A 255 13.10 -8.68 8.99
N ARG A 256 13.30 -9.78 9.73
CA ARG A 256 12.53 -10.05 10.95
C ARG A 256 12.86 -8.97 11.99
N ARG A 257 11.84 -8.33 12.57
CA ARG A 257 12.02 -7.54 13.80
C ARG A 257 12.59 -8.49 14.87
N LYS A 258 13.84 -8.31 15.28
CA LYS A 258 14.35 -8.96 16.50
C LYS A 258 13.45 -8.49 17.63
N SER A 259 12.75 -9.41 18.30
CA SER A 259 12.06 -9.09 19.54
C SER A 259 13.11 -8.59 20.54
N GLU A 260 13.04 -7.31 20.91
CA GLU A 260 13.88 -6.78 21.97
C GLU A 260 13.53 -7.53 23.26
N LYS A 261 14.44 -8.39 23.73
CA LYS A 261 14.32 -8.98 25.06
C LYS A 261 14.26 -7.82 26.07
N PRO A 262 13.35 -7.86 27.06
CA PRO A 262 13.27 -6.81 28.07
C PRO A 262 14.64 -6.68 28.75
N GLN A 263 15.22 -5.48 28.74
CA GLN A 263 16.47 -5.19 29.44
C GLN A 263 16.28 -5.35 30.95
N GLY A 264 16.52 -6.57 31.44
CA GLY A 264 16.83 -6.81 32.84
C GLY A 264 18.17 -6.15 33.16
N LYS A 265 18.15 -5.16 34.06
CA LYS A 265 19.34 -4.51 34.62
C LYS A 265 20.36 -5.56 35.04
N LYS A 266 21.54 -5.59 34.41
CA LYS A 266 22.71 -6.31 34.95
C LYS A 266 23.89 -5.36 35.14
N ASN A 267 24.34 -5.34 36.39
CA ASN A 267 25.52 -4.66 36.88
C ASN A 267 26.78 -5.07 36.09
N LYS A 268 27.63 -4.07 35.83
CA LYS A 268 28.99 -4.22 35.34
C LYS A 268 29.83 -5.01 36.36
N GLN A 269 30.36 -6.16 35.96
CA GLN A 269 31.68 -6.60 36.40
C GLN A 269 32.38 -7.34 35.26
N LYS A 270 33.68 -7.05 35.15
CA LYS A 270 34.57 -7.29 34.04
C LYS A 270 35.41 -8.53 34.37
N ALA A 271 35.42 -9.54 33.52
CA ALA A 271 36.50 -10.53 33.44
C ALA A 271 36.53 -11.17 32.05
N THR A 272 37.72 -11.19 31.49
CA THR A 272 38.17 -11.74 30.21
C THR A 272 38.26 -13.26 30.24
N ALA A 273 37.80 -13.93 29.19
CA ALA A 273 38.31 -15.22 28.74
C ALA A 273 37.95 -15.42 27.25
N GLU A 274 38.95 -15.78 26.47
CA GLU A 274 38.87 -16.21 25.07
C GLU A 274 38.18 -17.57 24.98
N SER A 275 37.31 -17.76 23.99
CA SER A 275 37.10 -19.06 23.36
C SER A 275 36.49 -18.87 21.97
N GLU A 276 37.19 -19.44 21.01
CA GLU A 276 36.77 -19.72 19.65
C GLU A 276 35.47 -20.55 19.66
N ASP A 277 34.48 -20.09 18.91
CA ASP A 277 33.50 -20.89 18.16
C ASP A 277 32.61 -19.90 17.41
N ALA A 278 33.05 -19.54 16.21
CA ALA A 278 32.22 -18.85 15.24
C ALA A 278 31.20 -19.86 14.68
N GLU A 279 30.18 -20.17 15.49
CA GLU A 279 28.97 -20.84 14.99
C GLU A 279 28.31 -19.93 13.96
N MET A 280 28.32 -20.39 12.71
CA MET A 280 27.54 -19.84 11.61
C MET A 280 26.05 -19.85 11.99
N ALA A 281 25.56 -18.73 12.50
CA ALA A 281 24.14 -18.48 12.60
C ALA A 281 23.59 -18.35 11.17
N SER A 282 22.92 -19.40 10.69
CA SER A 282 22.21 -19.40 9.42
C SER A 282 21.17 -18.28 9.39
N GLU A 283 21.45 -17.22 8.64
CA GLU A 283 20.50 -16.18 8.25
C GLU A 283 19.48 -16.72 7.23
N SER A 284 18.61 -17.65 7.62
CA SER A 284 17.44 -18.00 6.80
C SER A 284 16.22 -17.22 7.29
N GLY A 285 16.21 -15.92 6.99
CA GLY A 285 14.94 -15.19 6.94
C GLY A 285 14.11 -15.78 5.80
N GLU A 286 12.85 -16.15 6.07
CA GLU A 286 11.91 -16.55 5.02
C GLU A 286 11.80 -15.43 4.00
N GLU A 287 12.07 -15.73 2.73
CA GLU A 287 11.99 -14.75 1.67
C GLU A 287 10.53 -14.42 1.38
N VAL A 288 10.22 -13.13 1.47
CA VAL A 288 8.86 -12.62 1.37
C VAL A 288 8.62 -12.11 -0.05
N LEU A 289 7.61 -12.66 -0.73
CA LEU A 289 7.05 -12.07 -1.93
C LEU A 289 6.04 -10.97 -1.56
N VAL A 290 6.13 -9.81 -2.22
CA VAL A 290 5.10 -8.76 -2.16
C VAL A 290 4.91 -8.23 -3.58
N VAL A 291 3.89 -8.72 -4.30
CA VAL A 291 3.48 -8.10 -5.57
C VAL A 291 2.87 -6.71 -5.26
N SER A 292 3.49 -5.64 -5.74
CA SER A 292 3.12 -4.27 -5.36
C SER A 292 2.21 -3.56 -6.35
N LYS A 293 2.27 -3.91 -7.63
CA LYS A 293 1.46 -3.28 -8.67
C LYS A 293 1.30 -4.22 -9.85
N ILE A 294 0.10 -4.28 -10.40
CA ILE A 294 -0.27 -5.03 -11.61
C ILE A 294 -1.00 -4.05 -12.52
N ARG A 295 -0.65 -4.00 -13.80
CA ARG A 295 -1.34 -3.18 -14.79
C ARG A 295 -1.39 -3.87 -16.14
N GLN A 296 -2.46 -3.65 -16.88
CA GLN A 296 -2.52 -4.01 -18.30
C GLN A 296 -1.96 -2.86 -19.16
N VAL A 297 -1.10 -3.22 -20.12
CA VAL A 297 -0.56 -2.36 -21.16
C VAL A 297 -1.08 -2.87 -22.50
N ARG A 298 -1.45 -1.96 -23.41
CA ARG A 298 -1.76 -2.30 -24.79
C ARG A 298 -0.64 -1.80 -25.70
N PHE A 299 0.02 -2.72 -26.39
CA PHE A 299 1.07 -2.45 -27.37
C PHE A 299 0.54 -2.78 -28.78
N GLY A 300 -0.03 -1.77 -29.44
CA GLY A 300 -0.72 -1.98 -30.73
C GLY A 300 -1.94 -2.89 -30.56
N GLU A 301 -1.84 -4.12 -31.05
CA GLU A 301 -2.89 -5.14 -30.93
C GLU A 301 -2.67 -6.11 -29.76
N GLU A 302 -1.48 -6.11 -29.16
CA GLU A 302 -1.11 -7.02 -28.08
C GLU A 302 -1.50 -6.41 -26.73
N ASP A 303 -2.24 -7.17 -25.92
CA ASP A 303 -2.49 -6.83 -24.52
C ASP A 303 -1.49 -7.60 -23.64
N VAL A 304 -0.81 -6.89 -22.74
CA VAL A 304 0.26 -7.43 -21.89
C VAL A 304 -0.02 -7.03 -20.45
N VAL A 305 0.11 -7.97 -19.52
CA VAL A 305 0.05 -7.69 -18.09
C VAL A 305 1.46 -7.48 -17.58
N VAL A 306 1.71 -6.34 -16.95
CA VAL A 306 2.99 -5.98 -16.33
C VAL A 306 2.79 -5.87 -14.83
N PHE A 307 3.72 -6.41 -14.04
CA PHE A 307 3.71 -6.30 -12.60
C PHE A 307 5.10 -6.09 -11.99
N SER A 308 5.12 -5.54 -10.79
CA SER A 308 6.33 -5.35 -9.97
C SER A 308 6.18 -6.03 -8.61
N ALA A 309 7.32 -6.35 -8.01
CA ALA A 309 7.40 -6.86 -6.65
C ALA A 309 8.37 -6.02 -5.82
N VAL A 310 8.03 -5.77 -4.55
CA VAL A 310 8.83 -4.92 -3.66
C VAL A 310 10.21 -5.53 -3.45
N GLY A 311 11.27 -4.73 -3.65
CA GLY A 311 12.65 -5.16 -3.43
C GLY A 311 13.26 -5.98 -4.58
N CYS A 312 12.54 -6.17 -5.68
CA CYS A 312 13.06 -6.81 -6.90
C CYS A 312 13.67 -5.80 -7.87
N SER A 313 14.71 -6.19 -8.60
CA SER A 313 15.36 -5.34 -9.62
C SER A 313 14.70 -5.41 -11.00
N ALA A 314 13.55 -6.07 -11.13
CA ALA A 314 12.94 -6.35 -12.42
C ALA A 314 11.45 -6.01 -12.47
N LEU A 315 10.99 -5.71 -13.67
CA LEU A 315 9.57 -5.84 -14.01
C LEU A 315 9.31 -7.23 -14.58
N PHE A 316 8.11 -7.71 -14.34
CA PHE A 316 7.65 -9.00 -14.82
C PHE A 316 6.45 -8.79 -15.71
N TYR A 317 6.30 -9.60 -16.74
CA TYR A 317 5.17 -9.47 -17.64
C TYR A 317 4.80 -10.78 -18.33
N PHE A 318 3.57 -10.85 -18.81
CA PHE A 318 3.11 -11.94 -19.67
C PHE A 318 2.07 -11.42 -20.65
N LYS A 319 1.97 -12.07 -21.81
CA LYS A 319 0.97 -11.74 -22.82
C LYS A 319 -0.41 -12.19 -22.38
N TRP A 320 -1.41 -11.35 -22.59
CA TRP A 320 -2.79 -11.69 -22.33
C TRP A 320 -3.30 -12.71 -23.37
N PRO A 321 -3.80 -13.89 -22.96
CA PRO A 321 -4.29 -14.89 -23.90
C PRO A 321 -5.67 -14.50 -24.45
N SER A 322 -5.83 -14.47 -25.77
CA SER A 322 -7.10 -14.09 -26.43
C SER A 322 -8.27 -15.04 -26.12
N SER A 323 -7.99 -16.30 -25.80
CA SER A 323 -8.99 -17.32 -25.46
C SER A 323 -9.36 -17.37 -23.97
N LEU A 324 -8.73 -16.55 -23.13
CA LEU A 324 -8.74 -16.69 -21.66
C LEU A 324 -8.23 -18.07 -21.18
N ASP A 325 -7.46 -18.76 -22.01
CA ASP A 325 -6.72 -19.95 -21.61
C ASP A 325 -5.33 -19.55 -21.11
N PHE A 326 -5.12 -19.70 -19.80
CA PHE A 326 -3.89 -19.29 -19.13
C PHE A 326 -2.89 -20.44 -18.99
N SER A 327 -3.16 -21.66 -19.51
CA SER A 327 -2.28 -22.81 -19.28
C SER A 327 -0.92 -22.71 -19.96
N ALA A 328 -0.83 -21.94 -21.05
CA ALA A 328 0.39 -21.75 -21.84
C ALA A 328 1.04 -20.37 -21.61
N VAL A 329 0.61 -19.64 -20.57
CA VAL A 329 1.15 -18.31 -20.27
C VAL A 329 2.56 -18.44 -19.72
N GLU A 330 3.49 -17.76 -20.38
CA GLU A 330 4.88 -17.64 -19.95
C GLU A 330 5.12 -16.27 -19.31
N VAL A 331 5.78 -16.27 -18.15
CA VAL A 331 6.15 -15.05 -17.44
C VAL A 331 7.58 -14.70 -17.83
N HIS A 332 7.77 -13.47 -18.30
CA HIS A 332 9.08 -12.92 -18.63
C HIS A 332 9.50 -11.92 -17.56
N SER A 333 10.81 -11.73 -17.41
CA SER A 333 11.42 -10.77 -16.50
C SER A 333 12.36 -9.85 -17.26
N LEU A 334 12.32 -8.54 -16.95
CA LEU A 334 13.25 -7.54 -17.45
C LEU A 334 14.04 -6.96 -16.28
N ASP A 335 15.28 -7.43 -16.09
CA ASP A 335 16.17 -6.96 -15.02
C ASP A 335 16.75 -5.59 -15.36
N MET A 336 16.52 -4.64 -14.47
CA MET A 336 17.01 -3.26 -14.54
C MET A 336 18.21 -3.04 -13.63
N THR A 337 18.76 -4.10 -13.01
CA THR A 337 19.89 -4.08 -12.06
C THR A 337 19.58 -3.41 -10.72
N ASN A 338 18.90 -2.26 -10.73
CA ASN A 338 18.45 -1.52 -9.57
C ASN A 338 17.02 -1.95 -9.17
N PRO A 339 16.70 -1.97 -7.86
CA PRO A 339 15.34 -2.22 -7.39
C PRO A 339 14.32 -1.30 -8.03
N VAL A 340 13.18 -1.86 -8.43
CA VAL A 340 12.04 -1.12 -8.99
C VAL A 340 11.26 -0.45 -7.87
N VAL A 341 11.01 0.84 -8.03
CA VAL A 341 10.23 1.65 -7.08
C VAL A 341 8.77 1.73 -7.51
N ASP A 342 8.51 2.17 -8.75
CA ASP A 342 7.18 2.22 -9.36
C ASP A 342 7.32 2.20 -10.89
N PHE A 343 6.23 1.94 -11.60
CA PHE A 343 6.16 2.12 -13.04
C PHE A 343 4.86 2.81 -13.45
N THR A 344 4.87 3.54 -14.56
CA THR A 344 3.70 4.21 -15.11
C THR A 344 3.58 3.90 -16.59
N ILE A 345 2.34 3.83 -17.08
CA ILE A 345 2.02 3.45 -18.45
C ILE A 345 1.39 4.66 -19.11
N VAL A 346 1.93 5.02 -20.27
CA VAL A 346 1.43 6.12 -21.10
C VAL A 346 0.43 5.57 -22.11
N GLN A 347 -0.48 6.41 -22.61
CA GLN A 347 -1.51 6.01 -23.57
C GLN A 347 -0.97 5.41 -24.87
N ASP A 348 0.27 5.76 -25.24
CA ASP A 348 0.96 5.21 -26.42
C ASP A 348 1.55 3.80 -26.17
N GLY A 349 1.37 3.25 -24.97
CA GLY A 349 1.90 1.96 -24.53
C GLY A 349 3.28 2.05 -23.90
N THR A 350 3.98 3.18 -23.96
CA THR A 350 5.32 3.33 -23.35
C THR A 350 5.24 3.14 -21.83
N VAL A 351 6.16 2.35 -21.28
CA VAL A 351 6.26 2.11 -19.84
C VAL A 351 7.46 2.84 -19.28
N TRP A 352 7.24 3.68 -18.28
CA TRP A 352 8.30 4.41 -17.58
C TRP A 352 8.48 3.84 -16.19
N VAL A 353 9.70 3.50 -15.83
CA VAL A 353 10.02 2.79 -14.59
C VAL A 353 10.95 3.65 -13.76
N SER A 354 10.57 3.90 -12.51
CA SER A 354 11.48 4.47 -11.54
C SER A 354 12.20 3.38 -10.76
N VAL A 355 13.50 3.57 -10.57
CA VAL A 355 14.38 2.63 -9.88
C VAL A 355 15.11 3.32 -8.72
N ASP A 356 15.66 2.53 -7.81
CA ASP A 356 16.52 2.99 -6.72
C ASP A 356 18.00 2.96 -7.13
N PRO A 357 18.59 4.07 -7.63
CA PRO A 357 20.02 4.15 -7.96
C PRO A 357 20.92 4.16 -6.73
N THR A 358 20.38 4.36 -5.52
CA THR A 358 21.17 4.38 -4.28
C THR A 358 21.45 2.96 -3.76
N TRP A 359 20.69 1.98 -4.24
CA TRP A 359 20.92 0.58 -3.91
C TRP A 359 22.29 0.12 -4.44
N SER A 360 23.07 -0.50 -3.55
CA SER A 360 24.33 -1.14 -3.89
C SER A 360 24.43 -2.51 -3.23
N THR A 361 25.23 -3.39 -3.81
CA THR A 361 25.38 -4.79 -3.39
C THR A 361 26.11 -4.99 -2.05
N ALA A 362 26.63 -3.92 -1.42
CA ALA A 362 27.45 -4.02 -0.22
C ALA A 362 26.77 -3.34 1.00
N PRO A 363 26.22 -4.11 1.95
CA PRO A 363 25.74 -3.57 3.21
C PRO A 363 26.92 -2.96 3.98
N GLY A 364 26.96 -1.63 4.12
CA GLY A 364 27.96 -0.92 4.92
C GLY A 364 29.31 -0.62 4.25
N ALA A 365 29.49 -0.94 2.96
CA ALA A 365 30.61 -0.39 2.21
C ALA A 365 30.21 0.97 1.64
N ILE A 366 30.95 2.02 1.98
CA ILE A 366 30.99 3.22 1.14
C ILE A 366 31.64 2.75 -0.16
N SER A 367 30.82 2.41 -1.15
CA SER A 367 31.31 2.05 -2.48
C SER A 367 32.10 3.25 -3.02
N THR A 368 33.43 3.11 -3.09
CA THR A 368 34.33 4.09 -3.71
C THR A 368 34.25 4.04 -5.24
N THR A 369 33.54 3.05 -5.78
CA THR A 369 33.18 2.94 -7.20
C THR A 369 31.77 3.47 -7.41
N ALA A 370 31.61 4.44 -8.31
CA ALA A 370 30.31 4.96 -8.70
C ALA A 370 29.37 3.81 -9.15
N PRO A 371 28.06 3.89 -8.86
CA PRO A 371 27.11 2.92 -9.39
C PRO A 371 27.26 2.83 -10.90
N THR A 372 27.21 1.61 -11.44
CA THR A 372 27.37 1.33 -12.88
C THR A 372 26.29 2.00 -13.73
N ASP A 373 25.13 2.29 -13.13
CA ASP A 373 24.04 3.05 -13.74
C ASP A 373 23.40 3.94 -12.66
N SER A 374 23.47 5.25 -12.84
CA SER A 374 22.91 6.26 -11.92
C SER A 374 21.54 6.76 -12.34
N ARG A 375 20.96 6.21 -13.42
CA ARG A 375 19.62 6.58 -13.89
C ARG A 375 18.57 6.23 -12.83
N ARG A 376 17.71 7.20 -12.55
CA ARG A 376 16.54 7.11 -11.66
C ARG A 376 15.30 6.62 -12.40
N VAL A 377 15.27 6.80 -13.72
CA VAL A 377 14.14 6.46 -14.57
C VAL A 377 14.61 5.78 -15.85
N ARG A 378 13.94 4.68 -16.20
CA ARG A 378 14.12 3.91 -17.43
C ARG A 378 12.84 3.99 -18.25
N ARG A 379 12.97 3.95 -19.58
CA ARG A 379 11.85 3.93 -20.52
C ARG A 379 11.86 2.60 -21.25
N LEU A 380 10.71 1.95 -21.33
CA LEU A 380 10.52 0.66 -21.95
C LEU A 380 9.48 0.75 -23.07
N VAL A 381 9.74 0.02 -24.14
CA VAL A 381 8.88 -0.05 -25.33
C VAL A 381 8.70 -1.49 -25.75
N TRP A 382 7.67 -1.75 -26.55
CA TRP A 382 7.45 -3.04 -27.16
C TRP A 382 8.20 -3.15 -28.47
N LYS A 383 9.04 -4.20 -28.62
CA LYS A 383 9.82 -4.42 -29.83
C LYS A 383 9.82 -5.89 -30.20
N GLY A 384 9.31 -6.19 -31.39
CA GLY A 384 9.09 -7.57 -31.83
C GLY A 384 7.98 -8.24 -31.02
N SER A 385 8.36 -8.96 -29.97
CA SER A 385 7.46 -9.74 -29.11
C SER A 385 7.72 -9.57 -27.62
N GLU A 386 8.56 -8.58 -27.26
CA GLU A 386 9.15 -8.45 -25.93
C GLU A 386 9.15 -6.98 -25.50
N ILE A 387 9.13 -6.76 -24.18
CA ILE A 387 9.41 -5.45 -23.60
C ILE A 387 10.92 -5.26 -23.53
N VAL A 388 11.43 -4.17 -24.09
CA VAL A 388 12.86 -3.83 -24.08
C VAL A 388 13.08 -2.41 -23.56
N GLU A 389 14.25 -2.16 -22.98
CA GLU A 389 14.66 -0.80 -22.61
C GLU A 389 14.94 0.02 -23.89
N ASP A 390 14.38 1.23 -23.94
CA ASP A 390 14.58 2.18 -25.03
C ASP A 390 15.57 3.26 -24.62
N ASP A 391 16.84 2.99 -24.93
CA ASP A 391 17.96 3.91 -24.73
C ASP A 391 18.02 5.06 -25.75
N SER A 392 17.03 5.22 -26.64
CA SER A 392 17.02 6.40 -27.52
C SER A 392 16.91 7.70 -26.72
N GLU A 393 17.51 8.77 -27.24
CA GLU A 393 17.52 10.06 -26.55
C GLU A 393 16.08 10.57 -26.33
N SER A 394 15.67 10.64 -25.07
CA SER A 394 14.42 11.26 -24.65
C SER A 394 14.73 12.47 -23.78
N GLN A 395 14.31 13.64 -24.23
CA GLN A 395 14.46 14.89 -23.47
C GLN A 395 13.74 14.80 -22.12
N LEU A 396 12.57 14.15 -22.08
CA LEU A 396 11.86 13.89 -20.83
C LEU A 396 12.66 12.96 -19.90
N ALA A 397 13.27 11.89 -20.41
CA ALA A 397 14.10 11.01 -19.59
C ALA A 397 15.31 11.76 -19.02
N HIS A 398 15.93 12.64 -19.82
CA HIS A 398 16.99 13.51 -19.34
C HIS A 398 16.50 14.44 -18.21
N GLY A 399 15.35 15.09 -18.41
CA GLY A 399 14.71 15.96 -17.41
C GLY A 399 14.35 15.26 -16.10
N LEU A 400 13.84 14.03 -16.16
CA LEU A 400 13.51 13.23 -14.97
C LEU A 400 14.78 12.77 -14.23
N ASN A 401 15.83 12.39 -14.97
CA ASN A 401 17.07 11.93 -14.37
C ASN A 401 17.92 13.08 -13.78
N GLN A 402 17.91 14.26 -14.40
CA GLN A 402 18.79 15.38 -14.02
C GLN A 402 18.08 16.60 -13.42
N GLY A 403 16.82 16.86 -13.81
CA GLY A 403 16.11 18.09 -13.44
C GLY A 403 15.37 18.04 -12.10
N CYS A 404 14.96 16.85 -11.66
CA CYS A 404 14.20 16.66 -10.41
C CYS A 404 15.13 16.44 -9.20
N ASP A 405 16.11 17.33 -9.01
CA ASP A 405 17.04 17.25 -7.90
C ASP A 405 16.50 17.97 -6.67
N VAL A 406 16.48 17.29 -5.54
CA VAL A 406 15.99 17.81 -4.26
C VAL A 406 17.09 17.65 -3.24
N GLN A 407 17.62 18.77 -2.79
CA GLN A 407 18.44 18.83 -1.58
C GLN A 407 17.50 18.83 -0.38
N GLY A 408 17.15 17.64 0.11
CA GLY A 408 16.28 17.45 1.27
C GLY A 408 17.06 17.37 2.59
N PRO A 409 16.46 17.73 3.74
CA PRO A 409 17.05 17.44 5.04
C PRO A 409 17.17 15.92 5.25
N ALA A 410 18.25 15.46 5.90
CA ALA A 410 18.52 14.03 6.14
C ALA A 410 17.38 13.24 6.83
N SER A 411 16.38 13.92 7.40
CA SER A 411 15.14 13.33 7.92
C SER A 411 14.24 12.71 6.84
N GLU A 412 14.42 13.05 5.56
CA GLU A 412 13.67 12.49 4.43
C GLU A 412 14.29 11.20 3.86
N ASN A 413 15.40 10.71 4.45
CA ASN A 413 16.07 9.47 4.05
C ASN A 413 15.20 8.21 4.21
N ASN A 414 14.09 8.28 4.97
CA ASN A 414 13.18 7.17 5.17
C ASN A 414 11.91 7.31 4.31
N LEU A 415 12.06 7.13 3.00
CA LEU A 415 10.96 7.01 2.06
C LEU A 415 10.13 5.73 2.25
N GLY A 416 10.54 4.81 3.12
CA GLY A 416 9.78 3.60 3.42
C GLY A 416 9.53 2.72 2.19
N LEU A 417 10.37 2.81 1.15
CA LEU A 417 10.16 2.15 -0.14
C LEU A 417 9.92 0.64 -0.02
N TYR A 418 10.58 0.03 0.97
CA TYR A 418 10.54 -1.41 1.22
C TYR A 418 9.76 -1.78 2.50
N GLU A 419 9.01 -0.83 3.10
CA GLU A 419 8.25 -1.04 4.35
C GLU A 419 7.22 -2.17 4.22
N LEU A 420 6.69 -2.41 3.02
CA LEU A 420 5.73 -3.49 2.75
C LEU A 420 6.31 -4.89 2.99
N LEU A 421 7.63 -5.08 2.84
CA LEU A 421 8.31 -6.36 3.13
C LEU A 421 8.24 -6.74 4.61
N ILE A 422 8.03 -5.76 5.50
CA ILE A 422 7.98 -5.96 6.95
C ILE A 422 6.53 -5.88 7.45
N SER A 423 5.73 -4.97 6.87
CA SER A 423 4.41 -4.63 7.40
C SER A 423 3.28 -5.56 6.93
N LEU A 424 3.38 -6.16 5.74
CA LEU A 424 2.33 -7.02 5.20
C LEU A 424 2.39 -8.47 5.70
N PRO A 425 3.55 -9.14 5.77
CA PRO A 425 3.61 -10.50 6.29
C PRO A 425 3.04 -10.57 7.70
N LYS A 426 2.29 -11.64 7.98
CA LYS A 426 1.95 -12.00 9.36
C LYS A 426 3.24 -12.53 9.96
N THR A 427 3.80 -11.87 10.97
CA THR A 427 4.90 -12.45 11.74
C THR A 427 4.40 -13.77 12.29
N ALA A 428 5.05 -14.89 11.93
CA ALA A 428 4.68 -16.20 12.41
C ALA A 428 4.73 -16.24 13.95
N GLU A 429 3.59 -16.00 14.58
CA GLU A 429 3.31 -16.44 15.94
C GLU A 429 2.16 -17.45 15.79
N PHE A 430 2.40 -18.64 16.36
CA PHE A 430 1.57 -19.86 16.35
C PHE A 430 1.71 -20.74 15.10
N ASP A 431 2.86 -21.41 15.02
CA ASP A 431 2.96 -22.74 14.42
C ASP A 431 2.16 -23.72 15.29
N ASP A 432 0.86 -23.85 15.03
CA ASP A 432 0.07 -25.01 15.48
C ASP A 432 0.31 -26.14 14.46
N GLY A 433 1.48 -26.76 14.56
CA GLY A 433 1.99 -27.69 13.54
C GLY A 433 2.83 -28.83 14.11
N ALA A 434 2.32 -29.56 15.12
CA ALA A 434 2.82 -30.92 15.39
C ALA A 434 1.75 -31.79 16.04
N ASP A 435 1.07 -32.58 15.21
CA ASP A 435 0.49 -33.87 15.60
C ASP A 435 1.58 -34.69 16.30
N THR A 436 1.54 -34.74 17.62
CA THR A 436 2.33 -35.68 18.44
C THR A 436 1.38 -36.36 19.43
N PRO A 437 1.39 -37.71 19.51
CA PRO A 437 0.44 -38.43 20.33
C PRO A 437 0.75 -38.17 21.81
N VAL A 438 -0.28 -37.83 22.56
CA VAL A 438 -0.24 -37.56 24.01
C VAL A 438 0.44 -38.71 24.76
N PRO A 439 1.58 -38.48 25.43
CA PRO A 439 2.03 -39.39 26.48
C PRO A 439 1.32 -39.02 27.78
N SER A 440 0.67 -40.02 28.35
CA SER A 440 0.09 -40.02 29.69
C SER A 440 1.14 -39.74 30.77
N ASP A 441 0.75 -38.92 31.74
CA ASP A 441 1.34 -38.71 33.07
C ASP A 441 2.74 -38.08 33.17
N ILE A 442 2.79 -36.87 33.75
CA ILE A 442 3.34 -36.61 35.11
C ILE A 442 3.08 -35.14 35.48
N THR A 443 2.72 -34.99 36.76
CA THR A 443 2.25 -33.83 37.50
C THR A 443 3.27 -32.68 37.72
N SER A 444 2.70 -31.48 37.86
CA SER A 444 3.01 -30.41 38.84
C SER A 444 3.71 -29.11 38.37
N GLY A 445 3.02 -27.99 38.65
CA GLY A 445 3.53 -26.61 38.61
C GLY A 445 2.41 -25.54 38.53
N PRO A 446 1.67 -25.24 39.61
CA PRO A 446 0.58 -24.27 39.61
C PRO A 446 1.06 -22.90 40.11
N GLY A 447 0.98 -21.85 39.29
CA GLY A 447 1.31 -20.50 39.78
C GLY A 447 0.87 -19.34 38.89
N LEU A 448 0.92 -19.50 37.56
CA LEU A 448 0.67 -18.38 36.64
C LEU A 448 -0.68 -18.47 35.91
N ARG A 449 -1.24 -19.68 35.70
CA ARG A 449 -2.54 -19.87 35.03
C ARG A 449 -3.75 -19.65 35.94
N ALA A 450 -3.62 -19.79 37.26
CA ALA A 450 -4.73 -19.58 38.20
C ALA A 450 -5.11 -18.09 38.34
N SER A 451 -4.11 -17.20 38.35
CA SER A 451 -4.31 -15.75 38.50
C SER A 451 -5.02 -15.13 37.29
N ALA A 452 -4.66 -15.55 36.07
CA ALA A 452 -5.32 -15.08 34.85
C ALA A 452 -6.78 -15.57 34.74
N ARG A 453 -7.02 -16.83 35.14
CA ARG A 453 -8.37 -17.43 35.11
C ARG A 453 -9.30 -16.85 36.19
N GLN A 454 -8.74 -16.47 37.33
CA GLN A 454 -9.50 -15.81 38.40
C GLN A 454 -9.85 -14.36 38.03
N LYS A 455 -8.91 -13.60 37.45
CA LYS A 455 -9.18 -12.26 36.94
C LYS A 455 -10.23 -12.24 35.83
N ALA A 456 -10.16 -13.18 34.88
CA ALA A 456 -11.16 -13.30 33.83
C ALA A 456 -12.56 -13.68 34.38
N LYS A 457 -12.62 -14.50 35.43
CA LYS A 457 -13.89 -14.86 36.08
C LYS A 457 -14.48 -13.69 36.87
N GLU A 458 -13.66 -12.92 37.58
CA GLU A 458 -14.10 -11.72 38.30
C GLU A 458 -14.59 -10.61 37.34
N GLU A 459 -13.95 -10.46 36.18
CA GLU A 459 -14.35 -9.48 35.16
C GLU A 459 -15.66 -9.87 34.47
N LEU A 460 -15.87 -11.17 34.23
CA LEU A 460 -17.14 -11.69 33.69
C LEU A 460 -18.30 -11.53 34.68
N GLU A 461 -18.08 -11.79 35.96
CA GLU A 461 -19.11 -11.59 37.00
C GLU A 461 -19.44 -10.09 37.19
N LYS A 462 -18.45 -9.19 37.11
CA LYS A 462 -18.70 -7.74 37.09
C LYS A 462 -19.54 -7.31 35.90
N ARG A 463 -19.28 -7.84 34.69
CA ARG A 463 -20.09 -7.55 33.50
C ARG A 463 -21.52 -8.06 33.65
N LYS A 464 -21.72 -9.26 34.18
CA LYS A 464 -23.06 -9.80 34.44
C LYS A 464 -23.85 -8.96 35.45
N ALA A 465 -23.21 -8.51 36.52
CA ALA A 465 -23.85 -7.64 37.53
C ALA A 465 -24.28 -6.29 36.94
N LEU A 466 -23.42 -5.66 36.12
CA LEU A 466 -23.73 -4.39 35.44
C LEU A 466 -24.91 -4.54 34.45
N THR A 467 -24.96 -5.65 33.71
CA THR A 467 -26.08 -5.93 32.79
C THR A 467 -27.39 -6.19 33.55
N GLN A 468 -27.32 -6.85 34.73
CA GLN A 468 -28.48 -7.09 35.57
C GLN A 468 -29.01 -5.81 36.23
N GLU A 469 -28.14 -4.90 36.69
CA GLU A 469 -28.54 -3.58 37.19
C GLU A 469 -29.16 -2.71 36.09
N ALA A 470 -28.62 -2.76 34.87
CA ALA A 470 -29.18 -2.04 33.72
C ALA A 470 -30.59 -2.56 33.36
N ALA A 471 -30.80 -3.87 33.37
CA ALA A 471 -32.10 -4.48 33.12
C ALA A 471 -33.14 -4.17 34.23
N GLN A 472 -32.70 -4.08 35.49
CA GLN A 472 -33.56 -3.71 36.62
C GLN A 472 -33.91 -2.20 36.62
N ARG A 473 -33.04 -1.34 36.08
CA ARG A 473 -33.36 0.09 35.89
C ARG A 473 -34.35 0.31 34.75
N ALA A 474 -34.28 -0.47 33.67
CA ALA A 474 -35.21 -0.38 32.55
C ALA A 474 -36.65 -0.80 32.92
N THR A 475 -36.82 -1.67 33.92
CA THR A 475 -38.15 -2.15 34.37
C THR A 475 -38.81 -1.26 35.43
N LYS A 476 -38.13 -0.23 35.94
CA LYS A 476 -38.65 0.68 36.98
C LYS A 476 -39.11 2.06 36.48
N GLN A 477 -39.01 2.35 35.18
CA GLN A 477 -39.59 3.58 34.64
C GLN A 477 -41.10 3.41 34.42
N PRO A 478 -41.96 4.24 35.04
CA PRO A 478 -43.39 4.14 34.82
C PRO A 478 -43.74 4.60 33.41
N ARG A 479 -44.55 3.79 32.73
CA ARG A 479 -45.11 4.08 31.40
C ARG A 479 -46.01 5.31 31.53
N VAL A 480 -45.58 6.44 30.97
CA VAL A 480 -46.40 7.64 30.85
C VAL A 480 -47.49 7.34 29.82
N GLU A 481 -48.74 7.26 30.25
CA GLU A 481 -49.90 7.16 29.36
C GLU A 481 -50.13 8.51 28.69
N GLU A 482 -50.14 8.53 27.36
CA GLU A 482 -50.54 9.68 26.55
C GLU A 482 -52.07 9.80 26.58
N THR A 483 -52.56 10.95 27.03
CA THR A 483 -53.90 11.48 26.73
C THR A 483 -53.78 12.72 25.88
#